data_AF-A0AAD4TZ74-F1
#
_entry.id   AF-A0AAD4TZ74-F1
#
_cell.length_a   1.000
_cell.length_b   1.000
_cell.length_c   1.000
_cell.angle_alpha   90.00
_cell.angle_beta   90.00
_cell.angle_gamma   90.00
#
_symmetry.space_group_name_H-M   'P 1'
#
loop_
_entity.id
_entity.type
_entity.pdbx_description
1 polymer ?
#
loop_
_entity_poly.entity_id
_entity_poly.type
_entity_poly.pdbx_seq_one_letter_code
_entity_poly.pdbx_strand_id
1 'polypeptide(L)'
;MWAPSHRHLCLIFLLACVFACVFFLLIHQNLFHSGLDLFLLCPDRSRVTSPVAILCLSGTPVNTNATFSCPKHPASISGTWTIDPKGRFGNQMGQYATLLALAQLNGRQAFIQPSMHAILAPVFRITLPVLAPEVDRHAPWQELELHDWMSEEYAHLKEPWLKLTGFPCSWTFFHHLREQIRSEFTLHEHLRQEAQRSLSGLRFPRTGDRPSTFVGVHVRRGDYLQVMPLHWKGVVGDHAYLQQAMDWFRARHKAPIFVVTSNGMEWCRENIDTSRGDVIFAGDGQEGAPHKDFALLTQCNHTIMTIGTFGFWAAYLAGGDTVYLANFTLPDSSFLKIFKPEAAFLPEWVGINADLSPLQGKTES
;
A
#
# COMPACT_ATOMS: atom_id res chain seq x y z
N MET A 1 7.18 17.98 55.27
CA MET A 1 7.56 17.13 54.12
C MET A 1 7.78 15.72 54.63
N TRP A 2 6.86 14.80 54.38
CA TRP A 2 7.01 13.39 54.78
C TRP A 2 7.74 12.63 53.68
N ALA A 3 8.82 11.95 54.03
CA ALA A 3 9.55 11.08 53.11
C ALA A 3 8.68 9.87 52.74
N PRO A 4 8.59 9.50 51.44
CA PRO A 4 7.80 8.36 51.03
C PRO A 4 8.33 7.06 51.67
N SER A 5 7.41 6.21 52.14
CA SER A 5 7.78 4.94 52.77
C SER A 5 8.53 4.03 51.79
N HIS A 6 9.41 3.17 52.32
CA HIS A 6 10.23 2.26 51.52
C HIS A 6 9.40 1.38 50.57
N ARG A 7 8.15 1.05 50.93
CA ARG A 7 7.21 0.31 50.07
C ARG A 7 6.73 1.12 48.87
N HIS A 8 6.50 2.43 49.04
CA HIS A 8 6.14 3.32 47.94
C HIS A 8 7.30 3.49 46.95
N LEU A 9 8.54 3.60 47.45
CA LEU A 9 9.73 3.66 46.61
C LEU A 9 9.93 2.37 45.78
N CYS A 10 9.71 1.20 46.40
CA CYS A 10 9.77 -0.08 45.67
C CYS A 10 8.69 -0.20 44.58
N LEU A 11 7.46 0.26 44.85
CA LEU A 11 6.36 0.24 43.86
C LEU A 11 6.65 1.17 42.68
N ILE A 12 7.17 2.37 42.94
CA ILE A 12 7.56 3.33 41.90
C ILE A 12 8.69 2.75 41.04
N PHE A 13 9.69 2.10 41.67
CA PHE A 13 10.78 1.45 40.95
C PHE A 13 10.29 0.30 40.08
N LEU A 14 9.40 -0.57 40.59
CA LEU A 14 8.79 -1.65 39.81
C LEU A 14 7.99 -1.12 38.61
N LEU A 15 7.19 -0.07 38.80
CA LEU A 15 6.47 0.59 37.70
C LEU A 15 7.44 1.17 36.67
N ALA A 16 8.51 1.83 37.09
CA ALA A 16 9.53 2.35 36.18
C ALA A 16 10.23 1.23 35.39
N CYS A 17 10.52 0.09 36.01
CA CYS A 17 11.08 -1.08 35.31
C CYS A 17 10.10 -1.68 34.30
N VAL A 18 8.80 -1.77 34.63
CA VAL A 18 7.77 -2.26 33.71
C VAL A 18 7.61 -1.30 32.52
N PHE A 19 7.56 0.01 32.76
CA PHE A 19 7.51 1.01 31.69
C PHE A 19 8.77 0.99 30.82
N ALA A 20 9.95 0.83 31.41
CA ALA A 20 11.20 0.69 30.67
C ALA A 20 11.21 -0.59 29.81
N CYS A 21 10.73 -1.73 30.33
CA CYS A 21 10.60 -2.96 29.55
C CYS A 21 9.58 -2.83 28.42
N VAL A 22 8.41 -2.22 28.65
CA VAL A 22 7.40 -2.00 27.62
C VAL A 22 7.92 -1.04 26.55
N PHE A 23 8.60 0.04 26.95
CA PHE A 23 9.24 0.98 26.03
C PHE A 23 10.38 0.32 25.23
N PHE A 24 11.20 -0.51 25.87
CA PHE A 24 12.24 -1.29 25.21
C PHE A 24 11.65 -2.29 24.21
N LEU A 25 10.55 -2.96 24.55
CA LEU A 25 9.83 -3.87 23.64
C LEU A 25 9.18 -3.12 22.47
N LEU A 26 8.62 -1.94 22.69
CA LEU A 26 8.06 -1.09 21.62
C LEU A 26 9.14 -0.54 20.68
N ILE A 27 10.31 -0.18 21.23
CA ILE A 27 11.49 0.20 20.45
C ILE A 27 12.03 -1.00 19.66
N HIS A 28 12.13 -2.17 20.28
CA HIS A 28 12.60 -3.37 19.60
C HIS A 28 11.62 -3.93 18.57
N GLN A 29 10.30 -3.80 18.76
CA GLN A 29 9.31 -4.12 17.73
C GLN A 29 9.42 -3.18 16.52
N ASN A 30 9.77 -1.91 16.72
CA ASN A 30 10.05 -0.97 15.63
C ASN A 30 11.41 -1.20 14.96
N LEU A 31 12.45 -1.61 15.70
CA LEU A 31 13.80 -1.90 15.17
C LEU A 31 13.93 -3.27 14.51
N PHE A 32 13.20 -4.29 14.96
CA PHE A 32 13.21 -5.62 14.33
C PHE A 32 12.26 -5.74 13.13
N HIS A 33 11.41 -4.73 12.88
CA HIS A 33 10.72 -4.60 11.59
C HIS A 33 11.58 -3.97 10.48
N SER A 34 12.71 -3.37 10.83
CA SER A 34 13.80 -3.08 9.87
C SER A 34 14.72 -4.29 9.73
N GLY A 35 14.18 -5.39 9.18
CA GLY A 35 15.01 -6.49 8.68
C GLY A 35 15.77 -6.04 7.42
N LEU A 36 16.87 -5.31 7.59
CA LEU A 36 17.72 -4.86 6.48
C LEU A 36 19.21 -5.23 6.63
N ASP A 37 19.57 -6.02 7.64
CA ASP A 37 20.98 -6.34 7.93
C ASP A 37 21.48 -7.70 7.40
N LEU A 38 20.90 -8.25 6.33
CA LEU A 38 21.47 -9.46 5.69
C LEU A 38 21.68 -9.39 4.16
N PHE A 39 21.53 -8.23 3.52
CA PHE A 39 21.77 -8.12 2.06
C PHE A 39 23.21 -7.78 1.65
N LEU A 40 24.14 -7.71 2.61
CA LEU A 40 25.57 -7.65 2.31
C LEU A 40 26.10 -9.08 2.24
N LEU A 41 26.06 -9.69 1.05
CA LEU A 41 27.02 -10.68 0.52
C LEU A 41 26.37 -11.39 -0.70
N CYS A 42 26.32 -10.71 -1.84
CA CYS A 42 26.25 -11.39 -3.14
C CYS A 42 27.16 -10.65 -4.14
N PRO A 43 28.09 -11.33 -4.83
CA PRO A 43 29.00 -10.69 -5.75
C PRO A 43 28.31 -10.34 -7.07
N ASP A 44 28.81 -9.25 -7.64
CA ASP A 44 28.41 -8.59 -8.87
C ASP A 44 28.24 -9.57 -10.06
N ARG A 45 27.07 -9.54 -10.71
CA ARG A 45 26.88 -10.14 -12.04
C ARG A 45 25.95 -9.27 -12.88
N SER A 46 26.58 -8.53 -13.80
CA SER A 46 26.07 -8.00 -15.07
C SER A 46 24.71 -7.29 -15.07
N ARG A 47 24.73 -5.98 -15.35
CA ARG A 47 23.59 -5.17 -15.77
C ARG A 47 22.89 -5.78 -16.99
N VAL A 48 21.82 -6.53 -16.73
CA VAL A 48 20.76 -6.77 -17.70
C VAL A 48 19.48 -6.35 -16.99
N THR A 49 18.87 -5.26 -17.44
CA THR A 49 17.52 -4.88 -17.03
C THR A 49 16.57 -5.93 -17.62
N SER A 50 16.26 -6.98 -16.85
CA SER A 50 15.21 -7.93 -17.25
C SER A 50 13.90 -7.16 -17.47
N PRO A 51 13.25 -7.31 -18.63
CA PRO A 51 12.00 -6.62 -18.93
C PRO A 51 10.95 -6.99 -17.87
N VAL A 52 10.14 -6.00 -17.48
CA VAL A 52 8.98 -6.24 -16.61
C VAL A 52 7.91 -6.91 -17.46
N ALA A 53 7.51 -8.11 -17.07
CA ALA A 53 6.57 -8.92 -17.82
C ALA A 53 5.16 -8.79 -17.28
N ILE A 54 4.18 -8.71 -18.18
CA ILE A 54 2.77 -8.76 -17.81
C ILE A 54 2.32 -10.20 -17.97
N LEU A 55 1.90 -10.83 -16.87
CA LEU A 55 1.44 -12.21 -16.88
C LEU A 55 -0.08 -12.26 -16.95
N CYS A 56 -0.57 -13.20 -17.76
CA CYS A 56 -1.99 -13.45 -17.96
C CYS A 56 -2.28 -14.94 -17.81
N LEU A 57 -3.44 -15.29 -17.26
CA LEU A 57 -3.99 -16.63 -17.38
C LEU A 57 -4.26 -16.94 -18.87
N SER A 58 -3.77 -18.07 -19.35
CA SER A 58 -4.03 -18.54 -20.71
C SER A 58 -5.53 -18.80 -20.90
N GLY A 59 -6.21 -18.01 -21.74
CA GLY A 59 -7.55 -18.35 -22.26
C GLY A 59 -8.70 -17.39 -21.98
N THR A 60 -8.49 -16.08 -21.73
CA THR A 60 -9.59 -15.09 -21.74
C THR A 60 -9.96 -14.69 -23.18
N PRO A 61 -11.14 -15.04 -23.70
CA PRO A 61 -11.62 -14.48 -24.96
C PRO A 61 -12.19 -13.09 -24.66
N VAL A 62 -11.73 -12.07 -25.39
CA VAL A 62 -12.47 -10.81 -25.54
C VAL A 62 -13.69 -11.13 -26.40
N ASN A 63 -14.85 -11.34 -25.78
CA ASN A 63 -16.11 -11.37 -26.50
C ASN A 63 -17.21 -10.71 -25.67
N THR A 64 -17.71 -9.59 -26.18
CA THR A 64 -18.88 -8.87 -25.67
C THR A 64 -20.14 -9.68 -26.00
N ASN A 65 -20.96 -9.98 -25.00
CA ASN A 65 -22.26 -10.67 -25.06
C ASN A 65 -22.28 -12.20 -24.92
N ALA A 66 -21.67 -12.75 -23.86
CA ALA A 66 -22.01 -14.09 -23.39
C ALA A 66 -22.31 -14.11 -21.89
N THR A 67 -23.41 -14.75 -21.53
CA THR A 67 -23.85 -15.06 -20.16
C THR A 67 -22.74 -15.75 -19.36
N PHE A 68 -22.50 -15.27 -18.14
CA PHE A 68 -21.48 -15.80 -17.22
C PHE A 68 -21.76 -17.27 -16.86
N SER A 69 -21.17 -18.20 -17.60
CA SER A 69 -20.86 -19.53 -17.10
C SER A 69 -19.46 -19.51 -16.52
N CYS A 70 -19.33 -19.83 -15.23
CA CYS A 70 -18.06 -19.94 -14.52
C CYS A 70 -17.07 -20.81 -15.33
N PRO A 71 -15.87 -20.31 -15.66
CA PRO A 71 -14.85 -21.13 -16.30
C PRO A 71 -14.57 -22.35 -15.42
N LYS A 72 -14.65 -23.56 -15.97
CA LYS A 72 -14.25 -24.78 -15.26
C LYS A 72 -12.80 -24.60 -14.82
N HIS A 73 -12.56 -24.48 -13.51
CA HIS A 73 -11.21 -24.44 -12.95
C HIS A 73 -10.44 -25.66 -13.47
N PRO A 74 -9.21 -25.49 -13.99
CA PRO A 74 -8.33 -26.62 -14.25
C PRO A 74 -8.20 -27.45 -12.96
N ALA A 75 -8.15 -28.78 -13.09
CA ALA A 75 -8.08 -29.68 -11.95
C ALA A 75 -7.00 -29.20 -10.95
N SER A 76 -7.41 -28.91 -9.71
CA SER A 76 -6.51 -28.39 -8.67
C SER A 76 -5.34 -29.35 -8.53
N ILE A 77 -4.12 -28.85 -8.77
CA ILE A 77 -2.92 -29.63 -8.48
C ILE A 77 -2.80 -29.70 -6.96
N SER A 78 -2.56 -30.88 -6.40
CA SER A 78 -2.40 -31.06 -4.96
C SER A 78 -1.31 -30.13 -4.41
N GLY A 79 -1.61 -29.38 -3.35
CA GLY A 79 -0.72 -28.40 -2.75
C GLY A 79 -1.45 -27.13 -2.28
N THR A 80 -0.88 -26.46 -1.29
CA THR A 80 -1.42 -25.28 -0.64
C THR A 80 -0.36 -24.20 -0.56
N TRP A 81 -0.72 -22.97 -0.92
CA TRP A 81 0.15 -21.81 -0.80
C TRP A 81 -0.41 -20.80 0.21
N THR A 82 0.49 -20.12 0.89
CA THR A 82 0.18 -19.01 1.78
C THR A 82 1.24 -17.91 1.63
N ILE A 83 1.02 -16.77 2.29
CA ILE A 83 1.97 -15.67 2.34
C ILE A 83 2.14 -15.19 3.78
N ASP A 84 3.39 -14.97 4.17
CA ASP A 84 3.75 -14.38 5.46
C ASP A 84 3.44 -12.87 5.45
N PRO A 85 2.42 -12.42 6.21
CA PRO A 85 1.94 -11.06 6.17
C PRO A 85 2.93 -10.10 6.82
N LYS A 86 3.42 -9.12 6.05
CA LYS A 86 4.40 -8.14 6.48
C LYS A 86 3.92 -6.73 6.20
N GLY A 87 4.35 -5.80 7.06
CA GLY A 87 4.00 -4.38 6.93
C GLY A 87 2.53 -4.09 7.22
N ARG A 88 2.09 -2.92 6.75
CA ARG A 88 0.80 -2.32 7.11
C ARG A 88 -0.28 -2.59 6.06
N PHE A 89 -1.45 -1.97 6.23
CA PHE A 89 -2.66 -2.19 5.44
C PHE A 89 -2.43 -2.32 3.92
N GLY A 90 -1.74 -1.36 3.28
CA GLY A 90 -1.46 -1.41 1.84
C GLY A 90 -0.52 -2.55 1.42
N ASN A 91 0.44 -2.94 2.28
CA ASN A 91 1.32 -4.08 2.01
C ASN A 91 0.52 -5.39 2.05
N GLN A 92 -0.35 -5.53 3.05
CA GLN A 92 -1.23 -6.69 3.21
C GLN A 92 -2.15 -6.86 1.99
N MET A 93 -2.66 -5.77 1.42
CA MET A 93 -3.43 -5.80 0.16
C MET A 93 -2.58 -6.30 -1.02
N GLY A 94 -1.34 -5.82 -1.14
CA GLY A 94 -0.37 -6.28 -2.15
C GLY A 94 -0.09 -7.78 -2.06
N GLN A 95 0.18 -8.24 -0.83
CA GLN A 95 0.44 -9.64 -0.51
C GLN A 95 -0.79 -10.52 -0.80
N TYR A 96 -1.99 -10.07 -0.42
CA TYR A 96 -3.25 -10.78 -0.71
C TYR A 96 -3.46 -10.95 -2.22
N ALA A 97 -3.38 -9.85 -2.97
CA ALA A 97 -3.60 -9.86 -4.42
C ALA A 97 -2.57 -10.74 -5.14
N THR A 98 -1.32 -10.68 -4.68
CA THR A 98 -0.23 -11.50 -5.20
C THR A 98 -0.44 -12.98 -4.92
N LEU A 99 -0.79 -13.36 -3.68
CA LEU A 99 -1.09 -14.74 -3.32
C LEU A 99 -2.24 -15.30 -4.18
N LEU A 100 -3.33 -14.53 -4.32
CA LEU A 100 -4.46 -14.93 -5.13
C LEU A 100 -4.05 -15.19 -6.59
N ALA A 101 -3.35 -14.23 -7.20
CA ALA A 101 -2.98 -14.31 -8.60
C ALA A 101 -1.98 -15.44 -8.86
N LEU A 102 -0.93 -15.55 -8.05
CA LEU A 102 0.08 -16.59 -8.20
C LEU A 102 -0.50 -17.99 -7.99
N ALA A 103 -1.36 -18.18 -6.98
CA ALA A 103 -1.97 -19.47 -6.73
C ALA A 103 -2.87 -19.88 -7.91
N GLN A 104 -3.68 -18.97 -8.46
CA GLN A 104 -4.50 -19.27 -9.63
C GLN A 104 -3.65 -19.59 -10.86
N LEU A 105 -2.61 -18.79 -11.12
CA LEU A 105 -1.71 -18.96 -12.26
C LEU A 105 -1.00 -20.32 -12.23
N ASN A 106 -0.72 -20.84 -11.04
CA ASN A 106 -0.03 -22.11 -10.85
C ASN A 106 -0.97 -23.28 -10.49
N GLY A 107 -2.30 -23.09 -10.53
CA GLY A 107 -3.28 -24.14 -10.26
C GLY A 107 -3.27 -24.66 -8.82
N ARG A 108 -3.01 -23.77 -7.85
CA ARG A 108 -2.87 -24.04 -6.41
C ARG A 108 -4.00 -23.46 -5.59
N GLN A 109 -4.22 -24.01 -4.40
CA GLN A 109 -5.10 -23.41 -3.42
C GLN A 109 -4.34 -22.35 -2.60
N ALA A 110 -4.93 -21.18 -2.42
CA ALA A 110 -4.39 -20.11 -1.60
C ALA A 110 -5.14 -20.01 -0.26
N PHE A 111 -4.40 -19.85 0.83
CA PHE A 111 -4.95 -19.56 2.15
C PHE A 111 -4.20 -18.39 2.77
N ILE A 112 -4.92 -17.45 3.36
CA ILE A 112 -4.33 -16.31 4.06
C ILE A 112 -4.09 -16.64 5.53
N GLN A 113 -3.09 -16.02 6.13
CA GLN A 113 -2.85 -16.16 7.57
C GLN A 113 -3.93 -15.44 8.40
N PRO A 114 -4.21 -15.90 9.65
CA PRO A 114 -5.17 -15.26 10.54
C PRO A 114 -4.92 -13.77 10.78
N SER A 115 -3.64 -13.35 10.85
CA SER A 115 -3.24 -11.95 11.05
C SER A 115 -3.60 -11.06 9.85
N MET A 116 -3.41 -11.54 8.61
CA MET A 116 -3.85 -10.84 7.41
C MET A 116 -5.38 -10.70 7.38
N HIS A 117 -6.09 -11.77 7.70
CA HIS A 117 -7.55 -11.76 7.77
C HIS A 117 -8.05 -10.73 8.79
N ALA A 118 -7.43 -10.67 9.98
CA ALA A 118 -7.78 -9.70 11.02
C ALA A 118 -7.61 -8.23 10.59
N ILE A 119 -6.70 -7.95 9.64
CA ILE A 119 -6.47 -6.61 9.10
C ILE A 119 -7.44 -6.27 7.96
N LEU A 120 -7.64 -7.20 7.02
CA LEU A 120 -8.35 -6.92 5.77
C LEU A 120 -9.86 -7.21 5.83
N ALA A 121 -10.28 -8.29 6.49
CA ALA A 121 -11.68 -8.70 6.55
C ALA A 121 -12.63 -7.69 7.23
N PRO A 122 -12.20 -6.89 8.24
CA PRO A 122 -13.05 -5.83 8.79
C PRO A 122 -13.36 -4.71 7.79
N VAL A 123 -12.59 -4.58 6.72
CA VAL A 123 -12.73 -3.52 5.71
C VAL A 123 -13.37 -4.05 4.43
N PHE A 124 -12.97 -5.24 4.00
CA PHE A 124 -13.29 -5.80 2.69
C PHE A 124 -14.02 -7.14 2.76
N ARG A 125 -14.67 -7.50 1.65
CA ARG A 125 -15.32 -8.79 1.42
C ARG A 125 -14.39 -9.83 0.78
N ILE A 126 -13.19 -9.98 1.34
CA ILE A 126 -12.21 -10.96 0.87
C ILE A 126 -12.72 -12.39 1.01
N THR A 127 -12.35 -13.26 0.07
CA THR A 127 -12.89 -14.63 -0.04
C THR A 127 -11.89 -15.74 0.20
N LEU A 128 -10.58 -15.48 0.06
CA LEU A 128 -9.55 -16.47 0.37
C LEU A 128 -9.74 -17.05 1.79
N PRO A 129 -9.71 -18.39 1.94
CA PRO A 129 -9.89 -19.04 3.23
C PRO A 129 -8.73 -18.75 4.18
N VAL A 130 -9.02 -18.77 5.48
CA VAL A 130 -8.00 -18.61 6.52
C VAL A 130 -7.30 -19.94 6.79
N LEU A 131 -5.97 -19.93 6.79
CA LEU A 131 -5.15 -21.08 7.13
C LEU A 131 -5.27 -21.41 8.62
N ALA A 132 -5.64 -22.65 8.93
CA ALA A 132 -5.69 -23.12 10.31
C ALA A 132 -4.27 -23.14 10.92
N PRO A 133 -4.07 -22.59 12.15
CA PRO A 133 -2.75 -22.55 12.79
C PRO A 133 -2.09 -23.92 12.95
N GLU A 134 -2.88 -24.97 13.15
CA GLU A 134 -2.40 -26.35 13.25
C GLU A 134 -1.85 -26.85 11.91
N VAL A 135 -2.49 -26.49 10.80
CA VAL A 135 -1.99 -26.81 9.45
C VAL A 135 -0.71 -26.03 9.17
N ASP A 136 -0.68 -24.74 9.51
CA ASP A 136 0.49 -23.90 9.28
C ASP A 136 1.74 -24.42 10.01
N ARG A 137 1.58 -24.96 11.22
CA ARG A 137 2.69 -25.49 12.03
C ARG A 137 3.30 -26.78 11.49
N HIS A 138 2.49 -27.64 10.86
CA HIS A 138 2.91 -28.99 10.47
C HIS A 138 3.12 -29.17 8.97
N ALA A 139 2.64 -28.23 8.15
CA ALA A 139 2.86 -28.28 6.71
C ALA A 139 4.34 -28.10 6.36
N PRO A 140 4.86 -28.83 5.36
CA PRO A 140 6.27 -28.79 4.96
C PRO A 140 6.53 -27.57 4.07
N TRP A 141 6.39 -26.36 4.63
CA TRP A 141 6.55 -25.12 3.88
C TRP A 141 7.95 -24.96 3.31
N GLN A 142 8.02 -24.65 2.03
CA GLN A 142 9.19 -24.03 1.43
C GLN A 142 8.95 -22.52 1.36
N GLU A 143 9.88 -21.75 1.94
CA GLU A 143 9.82 -20.30 1.90
C GLU A 143 10.34 -19.76 0.57
N LEU A 144 9.63 -18.77 0.02
CA LEU A 144 10.02 -18.06 -1.19
C LEU A 144 9.84 -16.56 -0.98
N GLU A 145 10.94 -15.82 -0.93
CA GLU A 145 10.91 -14.35 -0.92
C GLU A 145 10.66 -13.83 -2.33
N LEU A 146 9.60 -13.04 -2.48
CA LEU A 146 9.21 -12.44 -3.75
C LEU A 146 9.86 -11.08 -3.90
N HIS A 147 10.37 -10.82 -5.11
CA HIS A 147 10.79 -9.49 -5.51
C HIS A 147 9.58 -8.54 -5.62
N ASP A 148 9.72 -7.28 -5.18
CA ASP A 148 8.62 -6.30 -5.26
C ASP A 148 8.18 -6.02 -6.71
N TRP A 149 9.13 -6.06 -7.66
CA TRP A 149 8.84 -5.94 -9.09
C TRP A 149 8.29 -7.21 -9.73
N MET A 150 8.39 -8.33 -9.01
CA MET A 150 7.99 -9.68 -9.40
C MET A 150 8.73 -10.25 -10.63
N SER A 151 8.98 -11.55 -10.66
CA SER A 151 9.78 -12.25 -11.68
C SER A 151 8.92 -13.21 -12.50
N GLU A 152 9.08 -13.23 -13.83
CA GLU A 152 8.34 -14.14 -14.73
C GLU A 152 8.36 -15.61 -14.27
N GLU A 153 9.46 -16.03 -13.65
CA GLU A 153 9.62 -17.41 -13.15
C GLU A 153 8.53 -17.80 -12.13
N TYR A 154 7.95 -16.83 -11.42
CA TYR A 154 6.89 -17.08 -10.44
C TYR A 154 5.58 -17.53 -11.10
N ALA A 155 5.44 -17.37 -12.42
CA ALA A 155 4.32 -17.91 -13.19
C ALA A 155 4.32 -19.44 -13.30
N HIS A 156 5.45 -20.09 -12.98
CA HIS A 156 5.69 -21.50 -13.26
C HIS A 156 6.31 -22.25 -12.06
N LEU A 157 5.90 -21.92 -10.85
CA LEU A 157 6.35 -22.57 -9.62
C LEU A 157 5.73 -23.96 -9.49
N LYS A 158 6.53 -24.94 -9.06
CA LYS A 158 6.17 -26.36 -9.03
C LYS A 158 5.95 -26.89 -7.62
N GLU A 159 6.38 -26.12 -6.63
CA GLU A 159 6.38 -26.45 -5.23
C GLU A 159 4.93 -26.59 -4.72
N PRO A 160 4.56 -27.73 -4.12
CA PRO A 160 3.21 -27.96 -3.62
C PRO A 160 2.90 -27.15 -2.35
N TRP A 161 3.91 -26.82 -1.53
CA TRP A 161 3.74 -26.14 -0.25
C TRP A 161 4.63 -24.90 -0.18
N LEU A 162 4.11 -23.74 -0.59
CA LEU A 162 4.84 -22.48 -0.56
C LEU A 162 4.34 -21.53 0.52
N LYS A 163 5.28 -20.96 1.26
CA LYS A 163 5.07 -19.79 2.12
C LYS A 163 5.82 -18.62 1.49
N LEU A 164 5.06 -17.81 0.76
CA LEU A 164 5.59 -16.61 0.11
C LEU A 164 5.94 -15.55 1.18
N THR A 165 6.91 -14.68 0.90
CA THR A 165 7.24 -13.54 1.77
C THR A 165 7.73 -12.34 0.96
N GLY A 166 8.03 -11.22 1.63
CA GLY A 166 8.42 -9.95 1.01
C GLY A 166 7.27 -8.94 0.95
N PHE A 167 7.42 -7.89 0.15
CA PHE A 167 6.42 -6.81 -0.01
C PHE A 167 5.86 -6.70 -1.44
N PRO A 168 5.46 -7.82 -2.08
CA PRO A 168 5.02 -7.80 -3.47
C PRO A 168 3.79 -6.88 -3.65
N CYS A 169 3.89 -5.96 -4.61
CA CYS A 169 2.80 -5.04 -4.96
C CYS A 169 2.83 -4.67 -6.45
N SER A 170 3.37 -5.55 -7.31
CA SER A 170 3.41 -5.28 -8.74
C SER A 170 2.07 -5.57 -9.42
N TRP A 171 1.52 -4.56 -10.10
CA TRP A 171 0.28 -4.72 -10.87
C TRP A 171 0.40 -5.79 -11.96
N THR A 172 1.59 -5.98 -12.49
CA THR A 172 1.85 -6.88 -13.64
C THR A 172 1.45 -8.34 -13.37
N PHE A 173 1.34 -8.74 -12.10
CA PHE A 173 0.97 -10.09 -11.69
C PHE A 173 -0.50 -10.27 -11.37
N PHE A 174 -1.21 -9.24 -10.93
CA PHE A 174 -2.62 -9.37 -10.52
C PHE A 174 -3.59 -8.60 -11.42
N HIS A 175 -3.10 -7.76 -12.34
CA HIS A 175 -3.96 -6.91 -13.15
C HIS A 175 -4.80 -7.68 -14.18
N HIS A 176 -4.35 -8.85 -14.62
CA HIS A 176 -5.19 -9.73 -15.45
C HIS A 176 -6.43 -10.26 -14.69
N LEU A 177 -6.42 -10.18 -13.35
CA LEU A 177 -7.54 -10.50 -12.46
C LEU A 177 -8.25 -9.23 -11.93
N ARG A 178 -8.09 -8.07 -12.59
CA ARG A 178 -8.57 -6.77 -12.06
C ARG A 178 -9.98 -6.80 -11.52
N GLU A 179 -10.93 -7.40 -12.24
CA GLU A 179 -12.33 -7.48 -11.80
C GLU A 179 -12.51 -8.35 -10.55
N GLN A 180 -11.80 -9.47 -10.47
CA GLN A 180 -11.79 -10.28 -9.26
C GLN A 180 -11.17 -9.52 -8.09
N ILE A 181 -10.00 -8.90 -8.29
CA ILE A 181 -9.33 -8.09 -7.25
C ILE A 181 -10.24 -6.97 -6.74
N ARG A 182 -11.01 -6.32 -7.62
CA ARG A 182 -12.02 -5.31 -7.23
C ARG A 182 -13.14 -5.93 -6.40
N SER A 183 -13.59 -7.13 -6.74
CA SER A 183 -14.58 -7.88 -5.95
C SER A 183 -14.04 -8.22 -4.55
N GLU A 184 -12.82 -8.74 -4.45
CA GLU A 184 -12.17 -9.08 -3.17
C GLU A 184 -12.04 -7.85 -2.25
N PHE A 185 -11.70 -6.69 -2.81
CA PHE A 185 -11.54 -5.43 -2.07
C PHE A 185 -12.80 -4.54 -2.11
N THR A 186 -13.99 -5.14 -2.20
CA THR A 186 -15.24 -4.40 -2.02
C THR A 186 -15.43 -4.04 -0.54
N LEU A 187 -15.60 -2.75 -0.25
CA LEU A 187 -15.87 -2.24 1.10
C LEU A 187 -17.14 -2.86 1.70
N HIS A 188 -17.14 -3.05 3.02
CA HIS A 188 -18.39 -3.27 3.75
C HIS A 188 -19.33 -2.06 3.62
N GLU A 189 -20.62 -2.34 3.58
CA GLU A 189 -21.66 -1.35 3.24
C GLU A 189 -21.65 -0.16 4.20
N HIS A 190 -21.43 -0.38 5.50
CA HIS A 190 -21.39 0.69 6.49
C HIS A 190 -20.22 1.67 6.24
N LEU A 191 -19.03 1.18 5.87
CA LEU A 191 -17.87 2.00 5.53
C LEU A 191 -18.11 2.79 4.25
N ARG A 192 -18.68 2.12 3.23
CA ARG A 192 -19.05 2.75 1.97
C ARG A 192 -20.05 3.89 2.20
N GLN A 193 -21.12 3.64 2.97
CA GLN A 193 -22.13 4.64 3.28
C GLN A 193 -21.59 5.79 4.13
N GLU A 194 -20.69 5.54 5.07
CA GLU A 194 -20.02 6.59 5.84
C GLU A 194 -19.19 7.50 4.93
N ALA A 195 -18.34 6.93 4.08
CA ALA A 195 -17.55 7.69 3.12
C ALA A 195 -18.43 8.49 2.14
N GLN A 196 -19.47 7.87 1.57
CA GLN A 196 -20.39 8.54 0.65
C GLN A 196 -21.18 9.67 1.31
N ARG A 197 -21.59 9.51 2.58
CA ARG A 197 -22.23 10.59 3.35
C ARG A 197 -21.30 11.79 3.49
N SER A 198 -20.03 11.56 3.86
CA SER A 198 -19.01 12.60 3.96
C SER A 198 -18.83 13.36 2.65
N LEU A 199 -18.74 12.66 1.51
CA LEU A 199 -18.57 13.29 0.19
C LEU A 199 -19.83 14.03 -0.29
N SER A 200 -21.01 13.43 -0.13
CA SER A 200 -22.29 13.99 -0.61
C SER A 200 -22.68 15.32 0.05
N GLY A 201 -22.16 15.59 1.26
CA GLY A 201 -22.36 16.84 1.99
C GLY A 201 -21.51 18.00 1.48
N LEU A 202 -20.44 17.74 0.70
CA LEU A 202 -19.48 18.77 0.31
C LEU A 202 -20.06 19.75 -0.72
N ARG A 203 -19.75 21.03 -0.54
CA ARG A 203 -20.13 22.14 -1.41
C ARG A 203 -18.96 23.11 -1.54
N PHE A 204 -18.90 23.85 -2.64
CA PHE A 204 -17.94 24.94 -2.74
C PHE A 204 -18.30 26.04 -1.75
N PRO A 205 -17.39 26.47 -0.86
CA PRO A 205 -17.71 27.45 0.19
C PRO A 205 -18.19 28.80 -0.33
N ARG A 206 -17.74 29.20 -1.54
CA ARG A 206 -18.05 30.51 -2.13
C ARG A 206 -19.35 30.55 -2.91
N THR A 207 -19.70 29.48 -3.62
CA THR A 207 -20.88 29.46 -4.50
C THR A 207 -22.02 28.60 -3.94
N GLY A 208 -21.73 27.69 -3.01
CA GLY A 208 -22.68 26.69 -2.53
C GLY A 208 -22.96 25.56 -3.53
N ASP A 209 -22.28 25.55 -4.68
CA ASP A 209 -22.49 24.55 -5.72
C ASP A 209 -22.02 23.15 -5.29
N ARG A 210 -22.63 22.13 -5.89
CA ARG A 210 -22.19 20.75 -5.71
C ARG A 210 -20.96 20.48 -6.58
N PRO A 211 -19.92 19.82 -6.04
CA PRO A 211 -18.83 19.30 -6.86
C PRO A 211 -19.35 18.24 -7.83
N SER A 212 -18.77 18.20 -9.02
CA SER A 212 -18.99 17.11 -9.99
C SER A 212 -17.87 16.06 -9.93
N THR A 213 -16.74 16.38 -9.30
CA THR A 213 -15.56 15.52 -9.28
C THR A 213 -14.95 15.52 -7.88
N PHE A 214 -14.68 14.34 -7.33
CA PHE A 214 -13.89 14.17 -6.12
C PHE A 214 -12.53 13.58 -6.49
N VAL A 215 -11.45 14.22 -6.05
CA VAL A 215 -10.07 13.74 -6.23
C VAL A 215 -9.53 13.40 -4.85
N GLY A 216 -9.30 12.12 -4.59
CA GLY A 216 -8.67 11.67 -3.35
C GLY A 216 -7.18 12.04 -3.35
N VAL A 217 -6.69 12.69 -2.31
CA VAL A 217 -5.29 13.12 -2.21
C VAL A 217 -4.66 12.43 -1.02
N HIS A 218 -3.85 11.39 -1.28
CA HIS A 218 -3.13 10.67 -0.24
C HIS A 218 -1.68 11.19 -0.14
N VAL A 219 -1.38 11.86 0.97
CA VAL A 219 -0.05 12.38 1.27
C VAL A 219 0.64 11.50 2.30
N ARG A 220 1.59 10.69 1.84
CA ARG A 220 2.43 9.87 2.71
C ARG A 220 3.56 10.67 3.36
N ARG A 221 3.59 10.72 4.69
CA ARG A 221 4.66 11.28 5.53
C ARG A 221 5.05 10.25 6.61
N GLY A 222 4.91 10.57 7.89
CA GLY A 222 5.26 9.68 9.01
C GLY A 222 6.70 9.20 8.94
N ASP A 223 6.90 7.90 9.11
CA ASP A 223 8.20 7.22 9.05
C ASP A 223 8.99 7.50 7.75
N TYR A 224 8.32 7.78 6.63
CA TYR A 224 8.99 8.06 5.36
C TYR A 224 9.81 9.35 5.39
N LEU A 225 9.52 10.29 6.30
CA LEU A 225 10.34 11.49 6.49
C LEU A 225 11.77 11.16 6.94
N GLN A 226 11.96 10.02 7.61
CA GLN A 226 13.27 9.53 8.01
C GLN A 226 13.79 8.49 7.02
N VAL A 227 12.94 7.51 6.67
CA VAL A 227 13.35 6.35 5.86
C VAL A 227 13.83 6.74 4.47
N MET A 228 13.12 7.65 3.79
CA MET A 228 13.46 8.05 2.43
C MET A 228 14.86 8.70 2.33
N PRO A 229 15.19 9.76 3.10
CA PRO A 229 16.51 10.37 3.00
C PRO A 229 17.62 9.51 3.60
N LEU A 230 17.38 8.79 4.70
CA LEU A 230 18.44 8.06 5.41
C LEU A 230 18.82 6.73 4.77
N HIS A 231 17.85 6.00 4.22
CA HIS A 231 18.09 4.64 3.69
C HIS A 231 18.01 4.58 2.16
N TRP A 232 17.13 5.39 1.56
CA TRP A 232 16.81 5.26 0.14
C TRP A 232 17.32 6.39 -0.73
N LYS A 233 18.10 7.35 -0.17
CA LYS A 233 18.54 8.54 -0.91
C LYS A 233 17.37 9.18 -1.67
N GLY A 234 16.24 9.31 -1.00
CA GLY A 234 14.98 9.73 -1.60
C GLY A 234 14.25 10.79 -0.80
N VAL A 235 13.17 11.29 -1.40
CA VAL A 235 12.32 12.35 -0.85
C VAL A 235 10.87 11.89 -0.72
N VAL A 236 10.09 12.66 0.02
CA VAL A 236 8.63 12.55 0.07
C VAL A 236 8.01 13.63 -0.84
N GLY A 237 6.74 13.46 -1.21
CA GLY A 237 6.02 14.48 -1.98
C GLY A 237 5.96 15.81 -1.23
N ASP A 238 6.29 16.89 -1.93
CA ASP A 238 6.36 18.25 -1.39
C ASP A 238 5.18 19.11 -1.86
N HIS A 239 5.16 20.38 -1.44
CA HIS A 239 4.09 21.32 -1.79
C HIS A 239 4.04 21.59 -3.30
N ALA A 240 5.19 21.68 -3.97
CA ALA A 240 5.26 21.95 -5.41
C ALA A 240 4.70 20.78 -6.23
N TYR A 241 4.99 19.53 -5.85
CA TYR A 241 4.36 18.36 -6.43
C TYR A 241 2.84 18.39 -6.24
N LEU A 242 2.36 18.62 -5.01
CA LEU A 242 0.93 18.62 -4.73
C LEU A 242 0.20 19.71 -5.51
N GLN A 243 0.79 20.91 -5.61
CA GLN A 243 0.23 22.00 -6.39
C GLN A 243 0.13 21.62 -7.89
N GLN A 244 1.21 21.08 -8.47
CA GLN A 244 1.21 20.65 -9.88
C GLN A 244 0.17 19.55 -10.14
N ALA A 245 0.07 18.57 -9.24
CA ALA A 245 -0.91 17.49 -9.35
C ALA A 245 -2.35 18.03 -9.26
N MET A 246 -2.65 18.92 -8.30
CA MET A 246 -3.98 19.52 -8.19
C MET A 246 -4.32 20.39 -9.41
N ASP A 247 -3.36 21.15 -9.93
CA ASP A 247 -3.56 21.97 -11.13
C ASP A 247 -3.79 21.12 -12.39
N TRP A 248 -3.14 19.96 -12.48
CA TRP A 248 -3.39 18.98 -13.54
C TRP A 248 -4.87 18.56 -13.57
N PHE A 249 -5.47 18.30 -12.40
CA PHE A 249 -6.88 17.94 -12.26
C PHE A 249 -7.81 19.13 -12.50
N ARG A 250 -7.49 20.31 -11.96
CA ARG A 250 -8.25 21.56 -12.20
C ARG A 250 -8.36 21.90 -13.69
N ALA A 251 -7.33 21.58 -14.47
CA ALA A 251 -7.33 21.83 -15.91
C ALA A 251 -8.18 20.82 -16.72
N ARG A 252 -8.49 19.65 -16.17
CA ARG A 252 -9.09 18.52 -16.90
C ARG A 252 -10.49 18.14 -16.44
N HIS A 253 -10.80 18.40 -15.18
CA HIS A 253 -12.06 18.00 -14.57
C HIS A 253 -12.86 19.23 -14.17
N LYS A 254 -14.18 19.15 -14.37
CA LYS A 254 -15.08 20.20 -13.93
C LYS A 254 -15.25 20.14 -12.42
N ALA A 255 -15.15 21.31 -11.80
CA ALA A 255 -15.45 21.54 -10.39
C ALA A 255 -14.90 20.43 -9.46
N PRO A 256 -13.57 20.19 -9.45
CA PRO A 256 -12.98 19.21 -8.55
C PRO A 256 -12.98 19.71 -7.12
N ILE A 257 -13.20 18.79 -6.18
CA ILE A 257 -12.82 18.95 -4.77
C ILE A 257 -11.74 17.90 -4.44
N PHE A 258 -10.68 18.37 -3.81
CA PHE A 258 -9.55 17.57 -3.33
C PHE A 258 -9.80 17.12 -1.90
N VAL A 259 -9.93 15.81 -1.71
CA VAL A 259 -10.22 15.17 -0.41
C VAL A 259 -8.91 14.63 0.15
N VAL A 260 -8.28 15.39 1.05
CA VAL A 260 -6.93 15.13 1.56
C VAL A 260 -6.97 14.18 2.76
N THR A 261 -6.19 13.10 2.67
CA THR A 261 -5.86 12.18 3.75
C THR A 261 -4.34 12.05 3.90
N SER A 262 -3.87 11.89 5.14
CA SER A 262 -2.43 11.94 5.43
C SER A 262 -2.15 11.52 6.86
N ASN A 263 -1.08 10.75 7.06
CA ASN A 263 -0.50 10.53 8.40
C ASN A 263 0.42 11.69 8.87
N GLY A 264 0.46 12.79 8.11
CA GLY A 264 1.05 14.06 8.50
C GLY A 264 0.12 15.21 8.10
N MET A 265 -1.10 15.18 8.64
CA MET A 265 -2.18 16.11 8.28
C MET A 265 -1.83 17.57 8.59
N GLU A 266 -1.07 17.83 9.66
CA GLU A 266 -0.67 19.19 10.03
C GLU A 266 0.19 19.84 8.94
N TRP A 267 1.20 19.11 8.46
CA TRP A 267 2.00 19.57 7.34
C TRP A 267 1.14 19.85 6.09
N CYS A 268 0.10 19.05 5.85
CA CYS A 268 -0.79 19.27 4.71
C CYS A 268 -1.57 20.59 4.84
N ARG A 269 -2.04 20.94 6.06
CA ARG A 269 -2.73 22.21 6.31
C ARG A 269 -1.82 23.42 6.09
N GLU A 270 -0.55 23.28 6.46
CA GLU A 270 0.45 24.34 6.31
C GLU A 270 0.92 24.52 4.86
N ASN A 271 0.93 23.45 4.06
CA ASN A 271 1.63 23.42 2.77
C ASN A 271 0.72 23.28 1.53
N ILE A 272 -0.57 23.01 1.70
CA ILE A 272 -1.52 22.92 0.57
C ILE A 272 -2.28 24.25 0.43
N ASP A 273 -2.24 24.85 -0.76
CA ASP A 273 -3.00 26.07 -1.05
C ASP A 273 -4.51 25.79 -1.06
N THR A 274 -5.23 26.43 -0.14
CA THR A 274 -6.68 26.35 0.01
C THR A 274 -7.42 27.60 -0.50
N SER A 275 -6.70 28.56 -1.09
CA SER A 275 -7.23 29.86 -1.53
C SER A 275 -8.39 29.77 -2.53
N ARG A 276 -8.49 28.65 -3.25
CA ARG A 276 -9.57 28.36 -4.22
C ARG A 276 -10.82 27.77 -3.60
N GLY A 277 -10.76 27.32 -2.34
CA GLY A 277 -11.89 26.70 -1.64
C GLY A 277 -12.28 25.33 -2.19
N ASP A 278 -11.36 24.65 -2.89
CA ASP A 278 -11.56 23.33 -3.50
C ASP A 278 -10.82 22.21 -2.76
N VAL A 279 -10.31 22.46 -1.56
CA VAL A 279 -9.56 21.48 -0.74
C VAL A 279 -10.28 21.22 0.57
N ILE A 280 -10.41 19.95 0.93
CA ILE A 280 -10.98 19.47 2.20
C ILE A 280 -9.99 18.53 2.87
N PHE A 281 -9.62 18.83 4.12
CA PHE A 281 -8.82 17.94 4.96
C PHE A 281 -9.75 16.95 5.68
N ALA A 282 -9.97 15.78 5.07
CA ALA A 282 -10.96 14.82 5.52
C ALA A 282 -10.38 13.69 6.37
N GLY A 283 -9.08 13.39 6.22
CA GLY A 283 -8.46 12.29 6.95
C GLY A 283 -8.23 12.57 8.43
N ASP A 284 -8.33 11.53 9.25
CA ASP A 284 -8.02 11.62 10.69
C ASP A 284 -6.53 11.31 10.99
N GLY A 285 -5.80 10.80 9.98
CA GLY A 285 -4.38 10.48 10.05
C GLY A 285 -4.05 9.36 11.03
N GLN A 286 -5.05 8.63 11.53
CA GLN A 286 -4.87 7.58 12.52
C GLN A 286 -4.37 6.30 11.83
N GLU A 287 -3.07 6.07 11.89
CA GLU A 287 -2.45 4.90 11.25
C GLU A 287 -2.96 3.56 11.78
N GLY A 288 -3.47 3.52 13.02
CA GLY A 288 -4.08 2.33 13.64
C GLY A 288 -5.53 2.06 13.19
N ALA A 289 -6.17 3.01 12.52
CA ALA A 289 -7.54 2.90 12.01
C ALA A 289 -7.63 3.36 10.54
N PRO A 290 -6.82 2.79 9.63
CA PRO A 290 -6.61 3.34 8.29
C PRO A 290 -7.84 3.18 7.36
N HIS A 291 -8.84 2.41 7.79
CA HIS A 291 -10.02 2.05 7.01
C HIS A 291 -10.92 3.26 6.69
N LYS A 292 -10.97 4.28 7.56
CA LYS A 292 -11.78 5.49 7.31
C LYS A 292 -11.20 6.32 6.16
N ASP A 293 -9.92 6.65 6.26
CA ASP A 293 -9.18 7.36 5.23
C ASP A 293 -9.20 6.57 3.91
N PHE A 294 -9.01 5.26 3.97
CA PHE A 294 -9.03 4.40 2.77
C PHE A 294 -10.42 4.34 2.12
N ALA A 295 -11.49 4.23 2.91
CA ALA A 295 -12.86 4.25 2.40
C ALA A 295 -13.18 5.58 1.72
N LEU A 296 -12.75 6.72 2.28
CA LEU A 296 -12.93 8.03 1.65
C LEU A 296 -12.23 8.13 0.30
N LEU A 297 -10.96 7.72 0.23
CA LEU A 297 -10.18 7.78 -1.01
C LEU A 297 -10.78 6.91 -2.11
N THR A 298 -11.20 5.68 -1.79
CA THR A 298 -11.77 4.74 -2.78
C THR A 298 -13.18 5.10 -3.24
N GLN A 299 -13.85 6.04 -2.58
CA GLN A 299 -15.12 6.62 -3.05
C GLN A 299 -14.94 7.90 -3.90
N CYS A 300 -13.70 8.38 -4.08
CA CYS A 300 -13.41 9.47 -5.00
C CYS A 300 -13.39 8.98 -6.46
N ASN A 301 -13.47 9.91 -7.41
CA ASN A 301 -13.44 9.61 -8.85
C ASN A 301 -12.02 9.39 -9.38
N HIS A 302 -11.06 10.10 -8.78
CA HIS A 302 -9.67 10.18 -9.21
C HIS A 302 -8.73 10.22 -8.01
N THR A 303 -7.43 10.01 -8.23
CA THR A 303 -6.46 9.98 -7.14
C THR A 303 -5.18 10.78 -7.44
N ILE A 304 -4.73 11.55 -6.46
CA ILE A 304 -3.35 11.99 -6.33
C ILE A 304 -2.72 11.17 -5.20
N MET A 305 -1.63 10.47 -5.49
CA MET A 305 -0.86 9.73 -4.48
C MET A 305 0.58 10.20 -4.43
N THR A 306 1.22 10.19 -3.25
CA THR A 306 2.68 10.38 -3.17
C THR A 306 3.40 9.04 -3.32
N ILE A 307 3.75 8.39 -2.22
CA ILE A 307 4.54 7.16 -2.18
C ILE A 307 3.93 6.12 -1.24
N GLY A 308 4.29 4.86 -1.48
CA GLY A 308 3.84 3.73 -0.68
C GLY A 308 2.56 3.06 -1.20
N THR A 309 2.33 1.84 -0.71
CA THR A 309 1.29 0.92 -1.19
C THR A 309 -0.13 1.37 -0.83
N PHE A 310 -0.32 2.14 0.24
CA PHE A 310 -1.64 2.64 0.63
C PHE A 310 -2.25 3.55 -0.45
N GLY A 311 -1.47 4.51 -0.94
CA GLY A 311 -1.91 5.40 -2.03
C GLY A 311 -2.10 4.65 -3.34
N PHE A 312 -1.22 3.68 -3.64
CA PHE A 312 -1.36 2.81 -4.82
C PHE A 312 -2.70 2.07 -4.81
N TRP A 313 -3.04 1.38 -3.71
CA TRP A 313 -4.28 0.62 -3.63
C TRP A 313 -5.52 1.51 -3.63
N ALA A 314 -5.45 2.69 -3.02
CA ALA A 314 -6.53 3.67 -3.11
C ALA A 314 -6.78 4.09 -4.58
N ALA A 315 -5.72 4.43 -5.32
CA ALA A 315 -5.81 4.78 -6.73
C ALA A 315 -6.30 3.63 -7.61
N TYR A 316 -5.76 2.43 -7.40
CA TYR A 316 -6.12 1.24 -8.17
C TYR A 316 -7.61 0.88 -8.05
N LEU A 317 -8.18 1.02 -6.85
CA LEU A 317 -9.58 0.71 -6.59
C LEU A 317 -10.53 1.86 -6.96
N ALA A 318 -10.17 3.12 -6.68
CA ALA A 318 -10.93 4.29 -7.13
C ALA A 318 -11.07 4.30 -8.66
N GLY A 319 -9.99 3.99 -9.36
CA GLY A 319 -9.92 4.10 -10.81
C GLY A 319 -9.88 5.56 -11.27
N GLY A 320 -10.30 5.78 -12.52
CA GLY A 320 -10.19 7.08 -13.18
C GLY A 320 -8.75 7.55 -13.35
N ASP A 321 -8.58 8.84 -13.63
CA ASP A 321 -7.26 9.45 -13.73
C ASP A 321 -6.50 9.41 -12.40
N THR A 322 -5.20 9.12 -12.48
CA THR A 322 -4.29 9.04 -11.33
C THR A 322 -3.00 9.78 -11.60
N VAL A 323 -2.59 10.62 -10.65
CA VAL A 323 -1.27 11.28 -10.62
C VAL A 323 -0.45 10.71 -9.46
N TYR A 324 0.80 10.31 -9.73
CA TYR A 324 1.73 9.78 -8.72
C TYR A 324 3.06 10.54 -8.70
N LEU A 325 3.77 10.46 -7.56
CA LEU A 325 5.11 11.01 -7.41
C LEU A 325 6.11 10.09 -8.10
N ALA A 326 6.74 10.58 -9.17
CA ALA A 326 7.76 9.86 -9.93
C ALA A 326 9.17 10.29 -9.49
N ASN A 327 10.17 9.45 -9.78
CA ASN A 327 11.60 9.79 -9.65
C ASN A 327 11.97 10.39 -8.28
N PHE A 328 11.46 9.79 -7.19
CA PHE A 328 11.63 10.27 -5.82
C PHE A 328 12.91 9.77 -5.13
N THR A 329 13.87 9.22 -5.87
CA THR A 329 15.18 8.77 -5.38
C THR A 329 16.31 9.25 -6.29
N LEU A 330 17.52 9.39 -5.75
CA LEU A 330 18.72 9.64 -6.56
C LEU A 330 19.03 8.44 -7.48
N PRO A 331 19.64 8.65 -8.66
CA PRO A 331 19.94 7.58 -9.63
C PRO A 331 20.84 6.46 -9.10
N ASP A 332 21.63 6.72 -8.07
CA ASP A 332 22.55 5.77 -7.43
C ASP A 332 21.96 5.11 -6.17
N SER A 333 20.66 5.30 -5.91
CA SER A 333 19.96 4.69 -4.79
C SER A 333 19.88 3.16 -4.93
N SER A 334 20.15 2.45 -3.82
CA SER A 334 19.91 1.00 -3.72
C SER A 334 18.43 0.63 -3.86
N PHE A 335 17.52 1.58 -3.62
CA PHE A 335 16.08 1.38 -3.79
C PHE A 335 15.72 0.94 -5.22
N LEU A 336 16.43 1.45 -6.23
CA LEU A 336 16.20 1.10 -7.64
C LEU A 336 16.59 -0.34 -7.99
N LYS A 337 17.28 -1.06 -7.09
CA LYS A 337 17.52 -2.50 -7.23
C LYS A 337 16.30 -3.32 -6.86
N ILE A 338 15.43 -2.78 -6.01
CA ILE A 338 14.25 -3.47 -5.49
C ILE A 338 12.93 -2.89 -5.97
N PHE A 339 12.91 -1.65 -6.45
CA PHE A 339 11.71 -0.99 -6.93
C PHE A 339 11.84 -0.66 -8.41
N LYS A 340 10.89 -1.16 -9.21
CA LYS A 340 10.77 -0.83 -10.64
C LYS A 340 9.46 -0.05 -10.87
N PRO A 341 9.52 1.24 -11.22
CA PRO A 341 8.32 2.05 -11.46
C PRO A 341 7.35 1.43 -12.45
N GLU A 342 7.86 0.78 -13.50
CA GLU A 342 7.06 0.14 -14.56
C GLU A 342 6.24 -1.04 -14.04
N ALA A 343 6.74 -1.70 -12.99
CA ALA A 343 6.05 -2.79 -12.30
C ALA A 343 5.11 -2.27 -11.20
N ALA A 344 5.37 -1.08 -10.66
CA ALA A 344 4.66 -0.52 -9.52
C ALA A 344 3.47 0.37 -9.93
N PHE A 345 3.58 1.12 -11.02
CA PHE A 345 2.55 2.06 -11.47
C PHE A 345 1.97 1.63 -12.81
N LEU A 346 0.66 1.81 -12.97
CA LEU A 346 -0.03 1.43 -14.20
C LEU A 346 0.41 2.35 -15.36
N PRO A 347 0.50 1.83 -16.60
CA PRO A 347 0.98 2.60 -17.75
C PRO A 347 0.12 3.85 -18.05
N GLU A 348 -1.17 3.81 -17.74
CA GLU A 348 -2.07 4.95 -17.92
C GLU A 348 -1.95 6.04 -16.85
N TRP A 349 -1.20 5.81 -15.77
CA TRP A 349 -1.03 6.80 -14.69
C TRP A 349 0.01 7.86 -15.05
N VAL A 350 -0.22 9.09 -14.56
CA VAL A 350 0.64 10.24 -14.84
C VAL A 350 1.65 10.44 -13.72
N GLY A 351 2.94 10.33 -14.03
CA GLY A 351 4.02 10.63 -13.09
C GLY A 351 4.43 12.09 -13.11
N ILE A 352 4.54 12.73 -11.94
CA ILE A 352 5.20 14.05 -11.78
C ILE A 352 6.45 13.85 -10.94
N ASN A 353 7.59 14.30 -11.45
CA ASN A 353 8.88 14.13 -10.80
C ASN A 353 8.95 14.86 -9.46
N ALA A 354 9.53 14.20 -8.47
CA ALA A 354 9.87 14.83 -7.20
C ALA A 354 11.01 15.85 -7.35
N ASP A 355 11.05 16.84 -6.46
CA ASP A 355 12.23 17.68 -6.28
C ASP A 355 13.28 16.96 -5.42
N LEU A 356 14.44 16.68 -6.00
CA LEU A 356 15.56 16.02 -5.33
C LEU A 356 16.59 17.01 -4.76
N SER A 357 16.39 18.32 -4.93
CA SER A 357 17.28 19.36 -4.39
C SER A 357 17.58 19.22 -2.88
N PRO A 358 16.65 18.74 -2.01
CA PRO A 358 16.93 18.59 -0.58
C PRO A 358 18.00 17.54 -0.24
N LEU A 359 18.34 16.66 -1.18
CA LEU A 359 19.35 15.61 -1.00
C LEU A 359 20.74 16.03 -1.48
N GLN A 360 20.82 16.99 -2.41
CA GLN A 360 22.08 17.40 -3.03
C GLN A 360 22.93 18.27 -2.11
N GLY A 361 22.33 18.96 -1.13
CA GLY A 361 23.05 19.80 -0.17
C GLY A 361 23.75 19.06 0.99
N LYS A 362 23.71 17.71 1.03
CA LYS A 362 24.28 16.91 2.14
C LYS A 362 25.60 16.22 1.81
N THR A 363 26.17 16.45 0.62
CA THR A 363 27.37 15.73 0.17
C THR A 363 28.69 16.48 0.45
N GLU A 364 28.66 17.62 1.15
CA GLU A 364 29.85 18.47 1.39
C GLU A 364 30.14 18.77 2.87
N SER A 365 29.78 17.89 3.81
CA SER A 365 30.16 18.06 5.24
C SER A 365 31.00 16.92 5.78
#